data_AF-A0A1M2VEF5-F1
#
_entry.id   AF-A0A1M2VEF5-F1
#
_cell.length_a   1.000
_cell.length_b   1.000
_cell.length_c   1.000
_cell.angle_alpha   90.00
_cell.angle_beta   90.00
_cell.angle_gamma   90.00
#
_symmetry.space_group_name_H-M   'P 1'
#
loop_
_entity.id
_entity.type
_entity.pdbx_description
1 polymer ?
#
loop_
_entity_poly.entity_id
_entity_poly.type
_entity_poly.pdbx_seq_one_letter_code
_entity_poly.pdbx_strand_id
1 'polypeptide(L)' 'MTSPVASTSWAAGQQATISWEDDGQSPTLKDLGPCKVSVYVGSQIQQTLIQEVVPSVDVSTTSSVVFTPDASKGENSNQ' A
#
# COMPACT_ATOMS: atom_id res chain seq x y z
N MET A 1 -0.17 -5.45 12.52
CA MET A 1 -1.14 -4.42 12.05
C MET A 1 -0.69 -3.85 10.69
N THR A 2 -1.61 -3.56 9.76
CA THR A 2 -1.30 -2.90 8.46
C THR A 2 -1.86 -1.48 8.40
N SER A 3 -1.15 -0.59 7.73
CA SER A 3 -1.57 0.78 7.41
C SER A 3 -1.10 1.10 5.99
N PRO A 4 -1.94 1.66 5.11
CA PRO A 4 -3.29 2.16 5.38
C PRO A 4 -4.32 1.02 5.47
N VAL A 5 -5.47 1.30 6.08
CA VAL A 5 -6.67 0.45 6.04
C VAL A 5 -7.79 1.17 5.29
N ALA A 6 -8.94 0.52 5.09
CA ALA A 6 -10.04 1.06 4.29
C ALA A 6 -10.55 2.46 4.73
N SER A 7 -10.43 2.80 6.01
CA SER A 7 -10.82 4.11 6.55
C SER A 7 -9.72 5.18 6.50
N THR A 8 -8.51 4.83 6.04
CA THR A 8 -7.39 5.77 5.95
C THR A 8 -7.52 6.64 4.69
N SER A 9 -7.35 7.94 4.85
CA SER A 9 -7.26 8.90 3.74
C SER A 9 -5.99 9.72 3.87
N TRP A 10 -5.33 9.97 2.74
CA TRP A 10 -4.12 10.77 2.65
C TRP A 10 -4.28 11.89 1.64
N ALA A 11 -3.76 13.07 1.99
CA ALA A 11 -3.68 14.18 1.06
C ALA A 11 -2.64 13.86 -0.02
N ALA A 12 -3.02 13.98 -1.29
CA ALA A 12 -2.08 13.85 -2.39
C ALA A 12 -0.98 14.92 -2.34
N GLY A 13 0.20 14.59 -2.86
CA GLY A 13 1.39 15.46 -2.80
C GLY A 13 2.06 15.55 -1.43
N GLN A 14 1.48 14.95 -0.38
CA GLN A 14 2.10 14.83 0.94
C GLN A 14 2.75 13.46 1.11
N GLN A 15 3.86 13.41 1.85
CA GLN A 15 4.53 12.15 2.14
C GLN A 15 3.65 11.30 3.07
N ALA A 16 3.46 10.03 2.71
CA ALA A 16 2.66 9.06 3.43
C ALA A 16 3.47 7.78 3.68
N THR A 17 3.24 7.15 4.84
CA THR A 17 3.93 5.93 5.25
C THR A 17 2.98 4.76 5.21
N ILE A 18 3.30 3.77 4.39
CA ILE A 18 2.71 2.44 4.42
C ILE A 18 3.51 1.64 5.45
N SER A 19 2.84 0.93 6.36
CA SER A 19 3.49 0.12 7.37
C SER A 19 2.76 -1.19 7.60
N TRP A 20 3.49 -2.21 7.98
CA TRP A 20 2.95 -3.52 8.31
C TRP A 20 3.73 -4.14 9.46
N GLU A 21 3.07 -5.05 10.16
CA GLU A 21 3.60 -5.78 11.31
C GLU A 21 2.98 -7.16 11.31
N ASP A 22 3.82 -8.15 11.54
CA ASP A 22 3.47 -9.57 11.65
C ASP A 22 2.58 -9.80 12.86
N ASP A 23 1.47 -10.51 12.68
CA ASP A 23 0.57 -10.89 13.77
C ASP A 23 0.86 -12.31 14.29
N GLY A 24 1.89 -12.97 13.76
CA GLY A 24 2.29 -14.33 14.11
C GLY A 24 1.39 -15.42 13.50
N GLN A 25 0.40 -15.05 12.69
CA GLN A 25 -0.47 -16.00 12.00
C GLN A 25 0.13 -16.35 10.64
N SER A 26 0.08 -17.63 10.27
CA SER A 26 0.57 -18.06 8.95
C SER A 26 -0.36 -17.60 7.82
N PRO A 27 0.18 -17.14 6.67
CA PRO A 27 1.60 -16.97 6.40
C PRO A 27 2.20 -15.76 7.13
N THR A 28 3.38 -15.95 7.76
CA THR A 28 4.10 -14.86 8.44
C THR A 28 4.74 -13.94 7.40
N LEU A 29 5.16 -12.73 7.81
CA LEU A 29 5.94 -11.85 6.93
C LEU A 29 7.24 -12.50 6.48
N LYS A 30 7.80 -13.37 7.31
CA LYS A 30 8.98 -14.18 6.99
C LYS A 30 8.73 -15.17 5.85
N ASP A 31 7.52 -15.72 5.78
CA ASP A 31 7.13 -16.68 4.73
C ASP A 31 6.71 -15.96 3.43
N LEU A 32 6.25 -14.70 3.52
CA LEU A 32 5.84 -13.89 2.37
C LEU A 32 7.02 -13.41 1.51
N GLY A 33 8.07 -12.89 2.14
CA GLY A 33 9.28 -12.43 1.43
C GLY A 33 9.05 -11.20 0.52
N PRO A 34 9.67 -11.14 -0.68
CA PRO A 34 9.57 -9.98 -1.57
C PRO A 34 8.14 -9.71 -2.06
N CYS A 35 7.65 -8.51 -1.82
CA CYS A 35 6.32 -8.05 -2.23
C CYS A 35 6.39 -6.78 -3.07
N LYS A 36 5.43 -6.60 -3.97
CA LYS A 36 5.22 -5.33 -4.69
C LYS A 36 4.16 -4.50 -3.96
N VAL A 37 4.37 -3.20 -3.85
CA VAL A 37 3.37 -2.25 -3.34
C VAL A 37 2.99 -1.27 -4.44
N SER A 38 1.71 -1.10 -4.69
CA SER A 38 1.18 -0.18 -5.71
C SER A 38 -0.24 0.25 -5.32
N VAL A 39 -0.66 1.40 -5.81
CA VAL A 39 -2.02 1.94 -5.65
C VAL A 39 -2.87 1.49 -6.82
N TYR A 40 -4.04 0.95 -6.50
CA TYR A 40 -5.03 0.47 -7.46
C TYR A 40 -6.40 1.10 -7.22
N VAL A 41 -7.20 1.20 -8.28
CA VAL A 41 -8.62 1.58 -8.22
C VAL A 41 -9.47 0.53 -8.92
N GLY A 42 -10.74 0.41 -8.50
CA GLY A 42 -11.70 -0.49 -9.12
C GLY A 42 -12.44 -1.35 -8.10
N SER A 43 -13.01 -2.46 -8.57
CA SER A 43 -13.79 -3.40 -7.75
C SER A 43 -12.92 -4.54 -7.22
N GLN A 44 -13.45 -5.32 -6.27
CA GLN A 44 -12.77 -6.52 -5.76
C GLN A 44 -12.38 -7.53 -6.87
N ILE A 45 -13.05 -7.48 -8.02
CA ILE A 45 -12.83 -8.39 -9.15
C ILE A 45 -11.86 -7.78 -10.17
N GLN A 46 -11.90 -6.46 -10.36
CA GLN A 46 -11.11 -5.75 -11.37
C GLN A 46 -10.44 -4.53 -10.76
N GLN A 47 -9.11 -4.57 -10.74
CA GLN A 47 -8.25 -3.52 -10.20
C GLN A 47 -7.39 -2.95 -11.33
N THR A 48 -7.27 -1.63 -11.39
CA THR A 48 -6.43 -0.88 -12.33
C THR A 48 -5.30 -0.21 -11.57
N LEU A 49 -4.05 -0.48 -11.95
CA LEU A 49 -2.88 0.17 -11.35
C LEU A 49 -2.86 1.64 -11.76
N ILE A 50 -2.76 2.54 -10.78
CA ILE A 50 -2.69 3.99 -11.02
C ILE A 50 -1.37 4.61 -10.57
N GLN A 51 -0.66 3.97 -9.63
CA GLN A 51 0.65 4.42 -9.16
C GLN A 51 1.45 3.25 -8.60
N GLU A 52 2.67 3.03 -9.11
CA GLU A 52 3.62 2.11 -8.47
C GLU A 52 4.27 2.80 -7.27
N VAL A 53 4.37 2.10 -6.13
CA VAL A 53 5.02 2.63 -4.92
C VAL A 53 6.43 2.06 -4.77
N VAL A 54 6.53 0.74 -4.74
CA VAL A 54 7.82 0.03 -4.77
C VAL A 54 7.65 -1.28 -5.55
N PRO A 55 8.49 -1.56 -6.56
CA PRO A 55 8.36 -2.75 -7.38
C PRO A 55 8.68 -4.04 -6.62
N SER A 56 9.55 -3.97 -5.60
CA SER A 56 9.90 -5.07 -4.72
C SER A 56 10.44 -4.56 -3.39
N VAL A 57 9.82 -4.98 -2.28
CA VAL A 57 10.28 -4.77 -0.91
C VAL A 57 10.19 -6.09 -0.16
N ASP A 58 11.26 -6.49 0.52
CA ASP A 58 11.23 -7.67 1.36
C ASP A 58 10.51 -7.35 2.67
N VAL A 59 9.28 -7.86 2.82
CA VAL A 59 8.44 -7.59 4.00
C VAL A 59 8.89 -8.37 5.22
N SER A 60 9.79 -9.35 5.07
CA SER A 60 10.36 -10.11 6.19
C SER A 60 11.37 -9.31 6.99
N THR A 61 12.00 -8.29 6.37
CA THR A 61 13.01 -7.43 7.00
C THR A 61 12.64 -5.96 7.01
N THR A 62 11.67 -5.55 6.19
CA THR A 62 11.21 -4.17 6.08
C THR A 62 9.79 -4.10 6.62
N SER A 63 9.49 -3.10 7.46
CA SER A 63 8.16 -2.93 8.06
C SER A 63 7.41 -1.69 7.56
N SER A 64 8.04 -0.88 6.70
CA SER A 64 7.40 0.30 6.14
C SER A 64 8.04 0.77 4.84
N VAL A 65 7.24 1.45 4.02
CA VAL A 65 7.66 2.15 2.81
C VAL A 65 7.01 3.53 2.81
N VAL A 66 7.78 4.52 2.41
CA VAL A 66 7.32 5.90 2.32
C VAL A 66 7.14 6.28 0.86
N PHE A 67 6.03 6.93 0.54
CA PHE A 67 5.74 7.40 -0.81
C PHE A 67 4.89 8.68 -0.80
N THR A 68 4.70 9.30 -1.95
CA THR A 68 3.85 10.47 -2.12
C THR A 68 2.71 10.13 -3.07
N PRO A 69 1.44 10.14 -2.62
CA PRO A 69 0.31 9.90 -3.52
C PRO A 69 0.28 10.97 -4.62
N ASP A 70 0.15 10.54 -5.86
CA ASP A 70 0.15 11.43 -7.03
C ASP A 70 -1.21 12.13 -7.17
N ALA A 71 -1.22 13.46 -7.07
CA ALA A 71 -2.44 14.28 -7.15
C ALA A 71 -3.11 14.26 -8.53
N SER A 72 -2.44 13.75 -9.56
CA SER A 72 -2.99 13.56 -10.91
C SER A 72 -3.66 12.19 -11.09
N LYS A 73 -3.66 11.33 -10.06
CA LYS A 73 -4.16 9.95 -10.11
C LYS A 73 -5.32 9.75 -9.14
N GLY A 74 -6.20 8.80 -9.49
CA GLY A 74 -7.35 8.41 -8.67
C GLY A 74 -8.56 9.32 -8.84
N GLU A 75 -9.66 8.90 -8.22
CA GLU A 75 -10.91 9.66 -8.18
C GLU A 75 -10.85 10.74 -7.09
N ASN A 76 -11.55 11.85 -7.30
CA ASN A 76 -11.66 12.89 -6.28
C ASN A 76 -12.46 12.35 -5.10
N SER A 77 -11.95 12.42 -3.86
CA SER A 77 -12.60 11.84 -2.66
C SER A 77 -13.98 12.43 -2.32
N ASN A 78 -14.43 13.45 -3.06
CA ASN A 78 -15.73 14.10 -2.93
C ASN A 78 -16.76 13.66 -3.98
N GLN A 79 -16.54 12.57 -4.72
CA GLN A 79 -17.51 11.98 -5.65
C GLN A 79 -18.01 10.61 -5.21
#